data_AF-A0A291IKY0-F1
#
_entry.id   AF-A0A291IKY0-F1
#
_cell.length_a   1.000
_cell.length_b   1.000
_cell.length_c   1.000
_cell.angle_alpha   90.00
_cell.angle_beta   90.00
_cell.angle_gamma   90.00
#
_symmetry.space_group_name_H-M   'P 1'
#
loop_
_entity.id
_entity.type
_entity.pdbx_description
1 polymer ?
#
loop_
_entity_poly.entity_id
_entity_poly.type
_entity_poly.pdbx_seq_one_letter_code
_entity_poly.pdbx_strand_id
1 'polypeptide(L)'
;MNTRPNQSEPALIKGLRTLRLDFYIFAVLIFLSILGVGIADAFETPAHWYWIAMVPVYFAACFFLEWQAIRHSGKALRDILLWQTQHWLGVLAAFFLAFKLREIGSLDNQATGLILLLLLALGTFLAGITTGWLFRLLGIFLGFNLIMVAYMEHYVAVLIASAAAMLVLYHYLAKSLDRAVAERMADDSAE
;
A
#
# COMPACT_ATOMS: atom_id res chain seq x y z
N MET A 1 20.06 -41.79 15.64
CA MET A 1 18.75 -41.13 15.46
C MET A 1 18.96 -39.66 15.78
N ASN A 2 19.26 -38.85 14.75
CA ASN A 2 19.68 -37.46 14.92
C ASN A 2 18.45 -36.56 14.71
N THR A 3 17.75 -36.21 15.78
CA THR A 3 16.64 -35.27 15.73
C THR A 3 17.20 -33.88 15.47
N ARG A 4 17.16 -33.44 14.21
CA ARG A 4 17.44 -32.05 13.84
C ARG A 4 16.52 -31.17 14.69
N PRO A 5 17.03 -30.24 15.52
CA PRO A 5 16.17 -29.35 16.29
C PRO A 5 15.28 -28.59 15.30
N ASN A 6 13.99 -28.54 15.61
CA ASN A 6 12.93 -27.91 14.84
C ASN A 6 13.29 -26.47 14.44
N GLN A 7 13.88 -26.29 13.25
CA GLN A 7 14.16 -24.98 12.67
C GLN A 7 12.94 -24.38 11.96
N SER A 8 11.88 -25.17 11.75
CA SER A 8 10.68 -24.74 11.02
C SER A 8 9.72 -23.91 11.89
N GLU A 9 9.48 -24.28 13.15
CA GLU A 9 8.63 -23.51 14.09
C GLU A 9 9.03 -22.02 14.23
N PRO A 10 10.30 -21.67 14.49
CA PRO A 10 10.69 -20.26 14.64
C PRO A 10 10.63 -19.49 13.30
N ALA A 11 10.79 -20.15 12.16
CA ALA A 11 10.69 -19.54 10.84
C ALA A 11 9.23 -19.29 10.43
N LEU A 12 8.33 -20.22 10.76
CA LEU A 12 6.90 -20.16 10.45
C LEU A 12 6.19 -19.04 11.23
N ILE A 13 6.45 -18.96 12.55
CA ILE A 13 5.90 -17.88 13.39
C ILE A 13 6.40 -16.51 12.93
N LYS A 14 7.67 -16.42 12.49
CA LYS A 14 8.22 -15.19 11.91
C LYS A 14 7.48 -14.82 10.63
N GLY A 15 7.33 -15.75 9.70
CA GLY A 15 6.64 -15.58 8.42
C GLY A 15 5.21 -15.07 8.59
N LEU A 16 4.44 -15.71 9.48
CA LEU A 16 3.06 -15.33 9.81
C LEU A 16 2.98 -13.92 10.42
N ARG A 17 3.97 -13.51 11.23
CA ARG A 17 4.01 -12.18 11.83
C ARG A 17 4.34 -11.09 10.80
N THR A 18 5.24 -11.35 9.86
CA THR A 18 5.50 -10.49 8.68
C THR A 18 4.19 -10.24 7.94
N LEU A 19 3.52 -11.31 7.51
CA LEU A 19 2.28 -11.24 6.74
C LEU A 19 1.19 -10.43 7.46
N ARG A 20 1.01 -10.65 8.76
CA ARG A 20 0.00 -9.95 9.56
C ARG A 20 0.29 -8.45 9.71
N LEU A 21 1.56 -8.05 9.72
CA LEU A 21 1.98 -6.66 9.84
C LEU A 21 1.84 -5.92 8.50
N ASP A 22 2.18 -6.60 7.40
CA ASP A 22 1.91 -6.14 6.03
C ASP A 22 0.42 -5.85 5.87
N PHE A 23 -0.45 -6.77 6.30
CA PHE A 23 -1.90 -6.59 6.25
C PHE A 23 -2.36 -5.31 6.95
N TYR A 24 -1.88 -5.08 8.17
CA TYR A 24 -2.29 -3.92 8.95
C TYR A 24 -1.84 -2.61 8.29
N ILE A 25 -0.62 -2.59 7.73
CA ILE A 25 -0.12 -1.46 6.95
C ILE A 25 -1.00 -1.22 5.72
N PHE A 26 -1.32 -2.26 4.94
CA PHE A 26 -2.20 -2.12 3.77
C PHE A 26 -3.60 -1.62 4.12
N ALA A 27 -4.21 -2.16 5.18
CA ALA A 27 -5.52 -1.72 5.64
C ALA A 27 -5.51 -0.24 6.05
N VAL A 28 -4.47 0.19 6.77
CA VAL A 28 -4.28 1.59 7.16
C VAL A 28 -4.10 2.48 5.93
N LEU A 29 -3.28 2.09 4.95
CA LEU A 29 -3.06 2.87 3.72
C LEU A 29 -4.35 3.02 2.90
N ILE A 30 -5.13 1.95 2.75
CA ILE A 30 -6.44 2.00 2.09
C ILE A 30 -7.39 2.95 2.83
N PHE A 31 -7.49 2.79 4.15
CA PHE A 31 -8.35 3.65 4.97
C PHE A 31 -7.94 5.11 4.85
N LEU A 32 -6.63 5.39 4.91
CA LEU A 32 -6.08 6.73 4.73
C LEU A 32 -6.47 7.27 3.35
N SER A 33 -6.30 6.51 2.27
CA SER A 33 -6.68 6.94 0.92
C SER A 33 -8.16 7.33 0.79
N ILE A 34 -9.05 6.53 1.40
CA ILE A 34 -10.49 6.79 1.39
C ILE A 34 -10.81 8.07 2.18
N LEU A 35 -10.17 8.24 3.34
CA LEU A 35 -10.30 9.46 4.14
C LEU A 35 -9.81 10.69 3.37
N GLY A 36 -8.74 10.56 2.58
CA GLY A 36 -8.19 11.67 1.79
C GLY A 36 -9.13 12.20 0.74
N VAL A 37 -9.86 11.33 0.05
CA VAL A 37 -10.91 11.73 -0.90
C VAL A 37 -12.04 12.47 -0.17
N GLY A 38 -12.49 11.95 0.97
CA GLY A 38 -13.55 12.60 1.76
C GLY A 38 -13.15 13.95 2.37
N ILE A 39 -11.89 14.10 2.81
CA ILE A 39 -11.38 15.36 3.36
C ILE A 39 -11.14 16.40 2.26
N ALA A 40 -10.70 15.98 1.06
CA ALA A 40 -10.50 16.86 -0.08
C ALA A 40 -11.81 17.49 -0.58
N ASP A 41 -12.92 16.76 -0.47
CA ASP A 41 -14.26 17.24 -0.80
C ASP A 41 -14.84 18.16 0.30
N ALA A 42 -14.63 17.80 1.57
CA ALA A 42 -15.30 18.47 2.70
C ALA A 42 -14.59 19.72 3.26
N PHE A 43 -13.25 19.85 3.16
CA PHE A 43 -12.53 20.94 3.82
C PHE A 43 -11.37 21.54 2.98
N GLU A 44 -11.53 22.80 2.55
CA GLU A 44 -10.64 23.47 1.58
C GLU A 44 -9.19 23.71 2.06
N THR A 45 -9.00 23.92 3.37
CA THR A 45 -7.71 24.31 4.00
C THR A 45 -6.96 23.14 4.65
N PRO A 46 -7.62 22.21 5.39
CA PRO A 46 -6.97 21.03 5.97
C PRO A 46 -6.47 20.01 4.94
N ALA A 47 -7.05 19.98 3.74
CA ALA A 47 -6.69 19.03 2.70
C ALA A 47 -5.21 19.12 2.28
N HIS A 48 -4.63 20.32 2.23
CA HIS A 48 -3.21 20.52 1.92
C HIS A 48 -2.29 19.76 2.89
N TRP A 49 -2.49 19.97 4.19
CA TRP A 49 -1.69 19.34 5.24
C TRP A 49 -1.90 17.83 5.27
N TYR A 50 -3.13 17.39 4.99
CA TYR A 50 -3.46 15.97 4.93
C TYR A 50 -2.69 15.22 3.83
N TRP A 51 -2.72 15.72 2.59
CA TRP A 51 -2.02 15.10 1.47
C TRP A 51 -0.50 15.17 1.62
N ILE A 52 0.04 16.28 2.15
CA ILE A 52 1.47 16.38 2.46
C ILE A 52 1.88 15.39 3.55
N ALA A 53 1.06 15.16 4.57
CA ALA A 53 1.32 14.19 5.63
C ALA A 53 1.17 12.72 5.16
N MET A 54 0.34 12.46 4.15
CA MET A 54 0.22 11.12 3.55
C MET A 54 1.50 10.64 2.88
N VAL A 55 2.17 11.50 2.10
CA VAL A 55 3.38 11.15 1.36
C VAL A 55 4.46 10.49 2.25
N PRO A 56 4.86 11.07 3.40
CA PRO A 56 5.83 10.45 4.30
C PRO A 56 5.29 9.20 4.98
N VAL A 57 3.98 9.09 5.24
CA VAL A 57 3.37 7.86 5.79
C VAL A 57 3.49 6.71 4.80
N TYR A 58 3.18 6.95 3.52
CA TYR A 58 3.35 5.95 2.47
C TYR A 58 4.83 5.60 2.23
N PHE A 59 5.70 6.62 2.22
CA PHE A 59 7.15 6.42 2.15
C PHE A 59 7.65 5.52 3.28
N ALA A 60 7.26 5.81 4.53
CA ALA A 60 7.64 5.03 5.70
C ALA A 60 7.09 3.60 5.63
N ALA A 61 5.84 3.42 5.19
CA ALA A 61 5.23 2.11 5.00
C ALA A 61 5.97 1.27 3.96
N CYS A 62 6.26 1.83 2.77
CA CYS A 62 7.07 1.17 1.76
C CYS A 62 8.46 0.81 2.31
N PHE A 63 9.14 1.79 2.91
CA PHE A 63 10.49 1.61 3.43
C PHE A 63 10.55 0.51 4.50
N PHE A 64 9.57 0.45 5.39
CA PHE A 64 9.49 -0.57 6.44
C PHE A 64 9.32 -1.98 5.85
N LEU A 65 8.47 -2.11 4.83
CA LEU A 65 8.22 -3.37 4.13
C LEU A 65 9.44 -3.84 3.33
N GLU A 66 10.09 -2.94 2.60
CA GLU A 66 11.35 -3.22 1.88
C GLU A 66 12.50 -3.57 2.84
N TRP A 67 12.62 -2.83 3.95
CA TRP A 67 13.58 -3.13 5.01
C TRP A 67 13.40 -4.54 5.55
N GLN A 68 12.15 -4.95 5.81
CA GLN A 68 11.82 -6.27 6.34
C GLN A 68 12.12 -7.39 5.33
N ALA A 69 11.81 -7.18 4.05
CA ALA A 69 12.11 -8.13 2.98
C ALA A 69 13.63 -8.35 2.79
N ILE A 70 14.44 -7.32 3.05
CA ILE A 70 15.87 -7.30 2.67
C ILE A 70 16.80 -7.61 3.83
N ARG A 71 16.29 -7.54 5.06
CA ARG A 71 16.92 -8.15 6.24
C ARG A 71 17.31 -9.62 6.03
N HIS A 72 16.70 -10.28 5.06
CA HIS A 72 16.96 -11.66 4.66
C HIS A 72 17.89 -11.81 3.43
N SER A 73 18.10 -10.75 2.63
CA SER A 73 18.75 -10.82 1.30
C SER A 73 20.06 -10.02 1.18
N GLY A 74 20.50 -9.31 2.23
CA GLY A 74 21.85 -8.73 2.30
C GLY A 74 22.15 -7.57 1.33
N LYS A 75 21.14 -6.99 0.66
CA LYS A 75 21.33 -5.80 -0.19
C LYS A 75 21.62 -4.55 0.64
N ALA A 76 22.43 -3.64 0.10
CA ALA A 76 22.74 -2.37 0.72
C ALA A 76 21.48 -1.51 0.84
N LEU A 77 20.97 -1.39 2.05
CA LEU A 77 19.77 -0.63 2.37
C LEU A 77 19.83 0.84 1.91
N ARG A 78 21.05 1.38 1.82
CA ARG A 78 21.30 2.75 1.37
C ARG A 78 20.80 2.99 -0.07
N ASP A 79 21.00 2.03 -0.97
CA ASP A 79 20.64 2.20 -2.38
C ASP A 79 19.12 2.21 -2.56
N ILE A 80 18.42 1.47 -1.71
CA ILE A 80 16.97 1.36 -1.69
C ILE A 80 16.36 2.61 -1.10
N LEU A 81 16.91 3.08 0.02
CA LEU A 81 16.50 4.35 0.60
C LEU A 81 16.69 5.49 -0.40
N LEU A 82 17.80 5.52 -1.14
CA LEU A 82 18.05 6.53 -2.18
C LEU A 82 17.00 6.44 -3.30
N TRP A 83 16.73 5.24 -3.82
CA TRP A 83 15.74 5.02 -4.87
C TRP A 83 14.33 5.43 -4.43
N GLN A 84 13.95 5.01 -3.22
CA GLN A 84 12.66 5.31 -2.64
C GLN A 84 12.52 6.80 -2.33
N THR A 85 13.58 7.45 -1.85
CA THR A 85 13.56 8.89 -1.59
C THR A 85 13.40 9.67 -2.88
N GLN A 86 14.11 9.31 -3.96
CA GLN A 86 13.95 9.95 -5.27
C GLN A 86 12.54 9.77 -5.84
N HIS A 87 11.99 8.56 -5.72
CA HIS A 87 10.65 8.26 -6.19
C HIS A 87 9.58 9.07 -5.44
N TRP A 88 9.60 9.05 -4.11
CA TRP A 88 8.65 9.79 -3.29
C TRP A 88 8.86 11.30 -3.35
N LEU A 89 10.09 11.77 -3.60
CA LEU A 89 10.35 13.18 -3.88
C LEU A 89 9.68 13.60 -5.21
N GLY A 90 9.69 12.74 -6.23
CA GLY A 90 8.95 12.95 -7.47
C GLY A 90 7.44 13.04 -7.25
N VAL A 91 6.88 12.14 -6.42
CA VAL A 91 5.45 12.17 -6.04
C VAL A 91 5.11 13.47 -5.29
N LEU A 92 5.95 13.87 -4.32
CA LEU A 92 5.76 15.10 -3.54
C LEU A 92 5.83 16.35 -4.43
N ALA A 93 6.77 16.38 -5.39
CA ALA A 93 6.86 17.45 -6.37
C ALA A 93 5.59 17.53 -7.21
N ALA A 94 5.07 16.39 -7.69
CA ALA A 94 3.83 16.36 -8.45
C ALA A 94 2.62 16.85 -7.63
N PHE A 95 2.55 16.50 -6.35
CA PHE A 95 1.54 17.01 -5.41
C PHE A 95 1.63 18.54 -5.28
N PHE A 96 2.84 19.06 -5.11
CA PHE A 96 3.06 20.50 -5.03
C PHE A 96 2.61 21.21 -6.31
N LEU A 97 2.95 20.69 -7.49
CA LEU A 97 2.48 21.25 -8.77
C LEU A 97 0.95 21.23 -8.87
N ALA A 98 0.29 20.12 -8.51
CA ALA A 98 -1.17 20.04 -8.53
C ALA A 98 -1.81 21.12 -7.64
N PHE A 99 -1.26 21.36 -6.45
CA PHE A 99 -1.71 22.42 -5.57
C PHE A 99 -1.46 23.83 -6.13
N LYS A 100 -0.31 24.08 -6.78
CA LYS A 100 -0.07 25.35 -7.50
C LYS A 100 -1.08 25.57 -8.62
N LEU A 101 -1.45 24.52 -9.36
CA LEU A 101 -2.48 24.58 -10.40
C LEU A 101 -3.87 24.91 -9.82
N ARG A 102 -4.18 24.42 -8.63
CA ARG A 102 -5.39 24.79 -7.87
C ARG A 102 -5.37 26.25 -7.44
N GLU A 103 -4.25 26.74 -6.89
CA GLU A 103 -4.12 28.14 -6.44
C GLU A 103 -4.34 29.16 -7.56
N ILE A 104 -3.90 28.86 -8.78
CA ILE A 104 -4.12 29.71 -9.95
C ILE A 104 -5.53 29.56 -10.56
N GLY A 105 -6.40 28.75 -9.93
CA GLY A 105 -7.79 28.54 -10.35
C GLY A 105 -7.96 27.60 -11.55
N SER A 106 -6.90 26.89 -11.97
CA SER A 106 -6.98 25.97 -13.12
C SER A 106 -7.64 24.63 -12.77
N LEU A 107 -7.71 24.28 -11.48
CA LEU A 107 -8.29 23.04 -10.98
C LEU A 107 -9.28 23.35 -9.85
N ASP A 108 -10.42 22.68 -9.86
CA ASP A 108 -11.35 22.70 -8.72
C ASP A 108 -10.86 21.76 -7.60
N ASN A 109 -11.55 21.77 -6.45
CA ASN A 109 -11.21 20.97 -5.28
C ASN A 109 -11.33 19.46 -5.55
N GLN A 110 -12.37 19.04 -6.27
CA GLN A 110 -12.67 17.65 -6.61
C GLN A 110 -11.63 17.10 -7.61
N ALA A 111 -11.36 17.83 -8.69
CA ALA A 111 -10.34 17.53 -9.68
C ALA A 111 -8.94 17.45 -9.05
N THR A 112 -8.63 18.35 -8.11
CA THR A 112 -7.37 18.29 -7.35
C THR A 112 -7.29 17.01 -6.53
N GLY A 113 -8.34 16.65 -5.78
CA GLY A 113 -8.39 15.40 -5.02
C GLY A 113 -8.22 14.15 -5.88
N LEU A 114 -8.86 14.12 -7.05
CA LEU A 114 -8.71 13.04 -8.03
C LEU A 114 -7.29 12.96 -8.59
N ILE A 115 -6.66 14.09 -8.95
CA ILE A 115 -5.27 14.13 -9.42
C ILE A 115 -4.32 13.63 -8.33
N LEU A 116 -4.50 14.04 -7.08
CA LEU A 116 -3.67 13.59 -5.97
C LEU A 116 -3.82 12.08 -5.71
N LEU A 117 -5.05 11.56 -5.79
CA LEU A 117 -5.31 10.13 -5.70
C LEU A 117 -4.67 9.36 -6.85
N LEU A 118 -4.72 9.90 -8.08
CA LEU A 118 -4.05 9.32 -9.25
C LEU A 118 -2.52 9.28 -9.07
N LEU A 119 -1.92 10.38 -8.61
CA LEU A 119 -0.49 10.46 -8.34
C LEU A 119 -0.08 9.49 -7.24
N LEU A 120 -0.90 9.33 -6.19
CA LEU A 120 -0.69 8.35 -5.14
C LEU A 120 -0.80 6.92 -5.68
N ALA A 121 -1.82 6.62 -6.50
CA ALA A 121 -2.00 5.32 -7.14
C ALA A 121 -0.79 4.93 -8.00
N LEU A 122 -0.34 5.85 -8.85
CA LEU A 122 0.82 5.66 -9.72
C LEU A 122 2.12 5.52 -8.90
N GLY A 123 2.34 6.40 -7.92
CA GLY A 123 3.51 6.36 -7.04
C GLY A 123 3.59 5.04 -6.27
N THR A 124 2.47 4.59 -5.73
CA THR A 124 2.33 3.31 -5.01
C THR A 124 2.56 2.11 -5.93
N PHE A 125 2.04 2.15 -7.16
CA PHE A 125 2.24 1.11 -8.16
C PHE A 125 3.71 0.98 -8.57
N LEU A 126 4.39 2.10 -8.86
CA LEU A 126 5.80 2.13 -9.23
C LEU A 126 6.69 1.66 -8.07
N ALA A 127 6.42 2.10 -6.84
CA ALA A 127 7.11 1.59 -5.65
C ALA A 127 6.92 0.08 -5.48
N GLY A 128 5.74 -0.44 -5.81
CA GLY A 128 5.47 -1.88 -5.79
C GLY A 128 6.31 -2.71 -6.79
N ILE A 129 6.87 -2.10 -7.84
CA ILE A 129 7.76 -2.82 -8.76
C ILE A 129 9.01 -3.30 -8.03
N THR A 130 9.55 -2.49 -7.10
CA THR A 130 10.74 -2.82 -6.30
C THR A 130 10.38 -3.50 -4.98
N THR A 131 9.34 -3.05 -4.29
CA THR A 131 9.01 -3.49 -2.93
C THR A 131 8.27 -4.83 -2.89
N GLY A 132 7.39 -5.10 -3.85
CA GLY A 132 6.63 -6.35 -3.91
C GLY A 132 5.22 -6.22 -4.47
N TRP A 133 4.62 -7.39 -4.74
CA TRP A 133 3.33 -7.50 -5.43
C TRP A 133 2.16 -6.82 -4.71
N LEU A 134 2.18 -6.74 -3.37
CA LEU A 134 1.10 -6.10 -2.60
C LEU A 134 0.97 -4.60 -2.90
N PHE A 135 2.09 -3.88 -3.00
CA PHE A 135 2.08 -2.45 -3.34
C PHE A 135 1.61 -2.20 -4.77
N ARG A 136 1.95 -3.10 -5.71
CA ARG A 136 1.39 -3.05 -7.07
C ARG A 136 -0.12 -3.22 -7.04
N LEU A 137 -0.62 -4.18 -6.27
CA LEU A 137 -2.05 -4.44 -6.12
C LEU A 137 -2.78 -3.27 -5.47
N LEU A 138 -2.16 -2.63 -4.47
CA LEU A 138 -2.67 -1.41 -3.84
C LEU A 138 -2.72 -0.23 -4.81
N GLY A 139 -1.68 -0.02 -5.63
CA GLY A 139 -1.68 1.03 -6.65
C GLY A 139 -2.79 0.83 -7.70
N ILE A 140 -2.98 -0.41 -8.18
CA ILE A 140 -4.08 -0.76 -9.08
C ILE A 140 -5.44 -0.50 -8.41
N PHE A 141 -5.59 -0.91 -7.16
CA PHE A 141 -6.80 -0.69 -6.38
C PHE A 141 -7.11 0.80 -6.21
N LEU A 142 -6.10 1.63 -5.92
CA LEU A 142 -6.26 3.08 -5.84
C LEU A 142 -6.69 3.69 -7.18
N GLY A 143 -6.11 3.24 -8.29
CA GLY A 143 -6.51 3.66 -9.64
C GLY A 143 -7.94 3.22 -10.00
N PHE A 144 -8.38 2.07 -9.53
CA PHE A 144 -9.77 1.64 -9.69
C PHE A 144 -10.73 2.52 -8.88
N ASN A 145 -10.37 2.85 -7.63
CA ASN A 145 -11.16 3.75 -6.80
C ASN A 145 -11.26 5.15 -7.41
N LEU A 146 -10.19 5.64 -8.04
CA LEU A 146 -10.21 6.91 -8.78
C LEU A 146 -11.34 6.92 -9.84
N ILE A 147 -11.42 5.89 -10.68
CA ILE A 147 -12.45 5.80 -11.73
C ILE A 147 -13.84 5.74 -11.10
N MET A 148 -13.99 4.96 -10.02
CA MET A 148 -15.26 4.85 -9.30
C MET A 148 -15.72 6.19 -8.72
N VAL A 149 -14.82 6.95 -8.09
CA VAL A 149 -15.13 8.28 -7.54
C VAL A 149 -15.48 9.27 -8.67
N ALA A 150 -14.81 9.17 -9.82
CA ALA A 150 -15.09 10.05 -10.96
C ALA A 150 -16.46 9.80 -11.62
N TYR A 151 -16.99 8.57 -11.57
CA TYR A 151 -18.24 8.19 -12.24
C TYR A 151 -19.47 8.14 -11.33
N MET A 152 -19.32 8.09 -10.00
CA MET A 152 -20.46 7.84 -9.09
C MET A 152 -20.77 9.03 -8.17
N GLU A 153 -22.03 9.47 -8.17
CA GLU A 153 -22.53 10.50 -7.25
C GLU A 153 -22.53 10.05 -5.76
N HIS A 154 -22.56 8.74 -5.49
CA HIS A 154 -22.49 8.14 -4.14
C HIS A 154 -21.17 7.37 -3.91
N TYR A 155 -20.05 8.05 -4.13
CA TYR A 155 -18.72 7.45 -4.14
C TYR A 155 -18.26 6.84 -2.79
N VAL A 156 -18.78 7.33 -1.65
CA VAL A 156 -18.37 6.85 -0.31
C VAL A 156 -18.73 5.39 -0.06
N ALA A 157 -19.93 4.95 -0.47
CA ALA A 157 -20.36 3.57 -0.28
C ALA A 157 -19.52 2.58 -1.12
N VAL A 158 -19.14 2.99 -2.33
CA VAL A 158 -18.31 2.21 -3.24
C VAL A 158 -16.89 2.06 -2.70
N LEU A 159 -16.33 3.13 -2.11
CA LEU A 159 -15.03 3.08 -1.45
C LEU A 159 -15.02 2.11 -0.25
N ILE A 160 -16.08 2.11 0.55
CA ILE A 160 -16.21 1.18 1.69
C ILE A 160 -16.35 -0.26 1.18
N ALA A 161 -17.18 -0.50 0.17
CA ALA A 161 -17.38 -1.81 -0.43
C ALA A 161 -16.10 -2.34 -1.10
N SER A 162 -15.37 -1.48 -1.82
CA SER A 162 -14.11 -1.85 -2.47
C SER A 162 -13.02 -2.18 -1.44
N ALA A 163 -12.92 -1.39 -0.36
CA ALA A 163 -12.02 -1.68 0.75
C ALA A 163 -12.34 -3.01 1.42
N ALA A 164 -13.62 -3.28 1.70
CA ALA A 164 -14.06 -4.55 2.26
C ALA A 164 -13.74 -5.72 1.34
N ALA A 165 -14.02 -5.60 0.04
CA ALA A 165 -13.70 -6.62 -0.95
C ALA A 165 -12.19 -6.93 -1.01
N MET A 166 -11.36 -5.89 -0.94
CA MET A 166 -9.91 -6.02 -0.93
C MET A 166 -9.38 -6.70 0.33
N LEU A 167 -9.91 -6.35 1.51
CA LEU A 167 -9.57 -7.00 2.79
C LEU A 167 -9.95 -8.48 2.78
N VAL A 168 -11.12 -8.80 2.21
CA VAL A 168 -11.58 -10.19 2.04
C VAL A 168 -10.66 -10.95 1.09
N LEU A 169 -10.36 -10.38 -0.08
CA LEU A 169 -9.46 -10.99 -1.07
C LEU A 169 -8.09 -11.28 -0.46
N TYR A 170 -7.54 -10.32 0.28
CA TYR A 170 -6.28 -10.51 1.00
C TYR A 170 -6.39 -11.65 2.02
N HIS A 171 -7.47 -11.69 2.81
CA HIS A 171 -7.68 -12.76 3.80
C HIS A 171 -7.77 -14.14 3.15
N TYR A 172 -8.44 -14.25 1.99
CA TYR A 172 -8.50 -15.47 1.20
C TYR A 172 -7.11 -15.90 0.71
N LEU A 173 -6.31 -14.96 0.21
CA LEU A 173 -4.96 -15.23 -0.27
C LEU A 173 -4.03 -15.66 0.87
N ALA A 174 -4.06 -14.97 2.01
CA ALA A 174 -3.30 -15.36 3.21
C ALA A 174 -3.69 -16.78 3.67
N LYS A 175 -4.99 -17.07 3.76
CA LYS A 175 -5.50 -18.38 4.15
C LYS A 175 -5.15 -19.49 3.14
N SER A 176 -5.08 -19.18 1.85
CA SER A 176 -4.67 -20.14 0.82
C SER A 176 -3.20 -20.51 0.92
N LEU A 177 -2.34 -19.54 1.28
CA LEU A 177 -0.92 -19.75 1.47
C LEU A 177 -0.66 -20.67 2.68
N ASP A 178 -1.38 -20.44 3.78
CA ASP A 178 -1.29 -21.28 4.98
C ASP A 178 -1.66 -22.74 4.68
N ARG A 179 -2.69 -22.98 3.84
CA ARG A 179 -3.10 -24.34 3.43
C ARG A 179 -2.06 -24.99 2.54
N ALA A 180 -1.54 -24.29 1.54
CA ALA A 180 -0.53 -24.82 0.63
C ALA A 180 0.76 -25.21 1.38
N VAL A 181 1.13 -24.43 2.40
CA VAL A 181 2.27 -24.76 3.27
C VAL A 181 1.97 -26.00 4.12
N ALA A 182 0.77 -26.11 4.70
CA ALA A 182 0.38 -27.27 5.50
C ALA A 182 0.31 -28.57 4.68
N GLU A 183 -0.21 -28.51 3.45
CA GLU A 183 -0.26 -29.65 2.52
C GLU A 183 1.14 -30.13 2.15
N ARG A 184 2.07 -29.20 1.89
CA ARG A 184 3.46 -29.54 1.55
C ARG A 184 4.24 -30.16 2.71
N MET A 185 3.85 -29.88 3.95
CA MET A 185 4.42 -30.54 5.14
C MET A 185 3.85 -31.94 5.38
N ALA A 186 2.58 -32.16 5.02
CA ALA A 186 1.98 -33.50 5.10
C ALA A 186 2.66 -34.46 4.12
N ASP A 187 2.98 -33.98 2.92
CA ASP A 187 3.69 -34.74 1.86
C ASP A 187 5.12 -35.13 2.29
N ASP A 188 5.92 -34.17 2.78
CA ASP A 188 7.30 -34.37 3.25
C ASP A 188 7.40 -35.26 4.50
N SER A 189 6.29 -35.44 5.24
CA SER A 189 6.20 -36.36 6.39
C SER A 189 5.73 -37.77 6.03
N ALA A 190 5.23 -37.95 4.80
CA ALA A 190 4.75 -39.22 4.27
C ALA A 190 5.81 -39.95 3.42
N GLU A 191 6.86 -39.24 2.95
CA GLU A 191 8.08 -39.79 2.33
C GLU A 191 9.13 -40.22 3.37
#